data_AF-A0A101NXL8-F1
#
_entry.id   AF-A0A101NXL8-F1
#
_cell.length_a   1.000
_cell.length_b   1.000
_cell.length_c   1.000
_cell.angle_alpha   90.00
_cell.angle_beta   90.00
_cell.angle_gamma   90.00
#
_symmetry.space_group_name_H-M   'P 1'
#
loop_
_entity.id
_entity.type
_entity.pdbx_description
1 polymer ?
#
loop_
_entity_poly.entity_id
_entity_poly.type
_entity_poly.pdbx_seq_one_letter_code
_entity_poly.pdbx_strand_id
1 'polypeptide(L)'
;MGRAHRTRDSVRRTLRRAAALDVDFVKTYVRAPGEGMAEAAEAARALGVPSGSHLCAPGRAAGQSLTTHLQATQRLEFGHATTPLGRIGQDLAQQYADGSFALIVTPFTAQILLAADPRLADDPRVTRVMPPSGTTWLEVADHLRRGSCCRPGTDGG
;
A
#
# COMPACT_ATOMS: atom_id res chain seq x y z
N MET A 1 -13.18 -0.22 0.42
CA MET A 1 -12.64 0.51 -0.73
C MET A 1 -12.98 1.99 -0.57
N GLY A 2 -12.12 2.90 -1.03
CA GLY A 2 -12.54 4.28 -1.23
C GLY A 2 -13.78 4.31 -2.12
N ARG A 3 -14.64 5.32 -2.00
CA ARG A 3 -15.91 5.41 -2.75
C ARG A 3 -15.75 5.11 -4.25
N ALA A 4 -14.57 5.41 -4.80
CA ALA A 4 -14.21 5.21 -6.20
C ALA A 4 -14.18 3.76 -6.71
N HIS A 5 -14.04 2.72 -5.89
CA HIS A 5 -13.85 1.33 -6.39
C HIS A 5 -14.95 0.35 -5.92
N ARG A 6 -16.20 0.80 -5.73
CA ARG A 6 -17.30 -0.07 -5.27
C ARG A 6 -17.86 -1.01 -6.34
N THR A 7 -17.63 -0.73 -7.62
CA THR A 7 -18.17 -1.51 -8.74
C THR A 7 -17.05 -1.93 -9.68
N ARG A 8 -17.28 -2.98 -10.49
CA ARG A 8 -16.32 -3.41 -11.51
C ARG A 8 -16.05 -2.31 -12.53
N ASP A 9 -17.08 -1.58 -12.96
CA ASP A 9 -16.90 -0.45 -13.89
C ASP A 9 -16.01 0.65 -13.34
N SER A 10 -16.09 0.91 -12.04
CA SER A 10 -15.28 1.95 -11.42
C SER A 10 -13.82 1.50 -11.24
N VAL A 11 -13.58 0.20 -11.02
CA VAL A 11 -12.23 -0.40 -11.10
C VAL A 11 -11.66 -0.27 -12.52
N ARG A 12 -12.42 -0.68 -13.55
CA ARG A 12 -11.99 -0.58 -14.96
C ARG A 12 -11.68 0.85 -15.39
N ARG A 13 -12.44 1.85 -14.93
CA ARG A 13 -12.14 3.27 -15.16
C ARG A 13 -10.78 3.66 -14.55
N THR A 14 -10.50 3.23 -13.32
CA THR A 14 -9.19 3.47 -12.69
C THR A 14 -8.05 2.79 -13.45
N LEU A 15 -8.23 1.54 -13.89
CA LEU A 15 -7.20 0.81 -14.64
C LEU A 15 -6.93 1.44 -16.01
N ARG A 16 -7.96 1.89 -16.73
CA ARG A 16 -7.79 2.67 -17.97
C ARG A 16 -7.01 3.96 -17.76
N ARG A 17 -7.27 4.67 -16.64
CA ARG A 17 -6.50 5.86 -16.28
C ARG A 17 -5.06 5.53 -15.93
N ALA A 18 -4.81 4.44 -15.21
CA ALA A 18 -3.46 3.98 -14.90
C ALA A 18 -2.67 3.67 -16.18
N ALA A 19 -3.30 3.01 -17.15
CA ALA A 19 -2.70 2.78 -18.46
C ALA A 19 -2.40 4.08 -19.21
N ALA A 20 -3.33 5.04 -19.21
CA ALA A 20 -3.13 6.34 -19.85
C ALA A 20 -2.05 7.21 -19.17
N LEU A 21 -1.73 6.91 -17.90
CA LEU A 21 -0.67 7.58 -17.14
C LEU A 21 0.68 6.84 -17.22
N ASP A 22 0.74 5.71 -17.92
CA ASP A 22 1.95 4.89 -18.08
C ASP A 22 2.60 4.54 -16.73
N VAL A 23 1.80 4.02 -15.80
CA VAL A 23 2.30 3.68 -14.46
C VAL A 23 3.27 2.52 -14.48
N ASP A 24 4.35 2.60 -13.71
CA ASP A 24 5.35 1.53 -13.58
C ASP A 24 4.94 0.38 -12.65
N PHE A 25 3.80 0.50 -11.96
CA PHE A 25 3.33 -0.48 -10.99
C PHE A 25 1.84 -0.36 -10.71
N VAL A 26 1.13 -1.49 -10.68
CA VAL A 26 -0.30 -1.53 -10.32
C VAL A 26 -0.48 -2.11 -8.92
N LYS A 27 -1.00 -1.28 -8.01
CA LYS A 27 -1.20 -1.64 -6.60
C LYS A 27 -2.68 -1.85 -6.24
N THR A 28 -3.00 -3.01 -5.67
CA THR A 28 -4.27 -3.21 -4.96
C THR A 28 -4.10 -3.13 -3.44
N TYR A 29 -5.09 -2.52 -2.78
CA TYR A 29 -4.98 -2.15 -1.36
C TYR A 29 -5.82 -3.06 -0.44
N VAL A 30 -5.80 -2.75 0.86
CA VAL A 30 -6.31 -3.52 2.02
C VAL A 30 -7.68 -4.24 1.94
N ARG A 31 -8.50 -3.94 0.92
CA ARG A 31 -9.90 -4.39 0.75
C ARG A 31 -10.24 -4.73 -0.70
N ALA A 32 -9.25 -4.89 -1.57
CA ALA A 32 -9.54 -5.27 -2.94
C ALA A 32 -10.12 -6.70 -2.94
N PRO A 33 -11.32 -6.92 -3.54
CA PRO A 33 -11.83 -8.27 -3.74
C PRO A 33 -10.95 -9.01 -4.75
N GLY A 34 -10.95 -10.34 -4.68
CA GLY A 34 -10.16 -11.22 -5.57
C GLY A 34 -10.30 -10.86 -7.05
N GLU A 35 -11.54 -10.66 -7.51
CA GLU A 35 -11.82 -10.26 -8.89
C GLU A 35 -11.13 -8.94 -9.27
N GLY A 36 -11.15 -7.95 -8.37
CA GLY A 36 -10.49 -6.66 -8.60
C GLY A 36 -8.96 -6.78 -8.59
N MET A 37 -8.40 -7.72 -7.84
CA MET A 37 -6.96 -8.03 -7.91
C MET A 37 -6.59 -8.70 -9.23
N ALA A 38 -7.43 -9.62 -9.73
CA ALA A 38 -7.21 -10.27 -11.01
C ALA A 38 -7.30 -9.29 -12.19
N GLU A 39 -8.29 -8.39 -12.19
CA GLU A 39 -8.37 -7.32 -13.19
C GLU A 39 -7.13 -6.40 -13.16
N ALA A 40 -6.64 -6.09 -11.95
CA ALA A 40 -5.43 -5.29 -11.81
C ALA A 40 -4.18 -6.02 -12.31
N ALA A 41 -4.07 -7.33 -12.06
CA ALA A 41 -2.98 -8.15 -12.56
C ALA A 41 -2.98 -8.23 -14.10
N GLU A 42 -4.17 -8.42 -14.70
CA GLU A 42 -4.32 -8.44 -16.16
C GLU A 42 -3.95 -7.10 -16.79
N ALA A 43 -4.41 -5.98 -16.22
CA ALA A 43 -4.06 -4.65 -16.70
C ALA A 43 -2.55 -4.38 -16.60
N ALA A 44 -1.92 -4.77 -15.49
CA ALA A 44 -0.48 -4.62 -15.30
C ALA A 44 0.31 -5.46 -16.32
N ARG A 45 -0.11 -6.70 -16.56
CA ARG A 45 0.48 -7.57 -17.60
C ARG A 45 0.35 -6.94 -18.99
N ALA A 46 -0.79 -6.34 -19.31
CA ALA A 46 -0.99 -5.64 -20.59
C ALA A 46 -0.08 -4.42 -20.74
N LEU A 47 0.26 -3.75 -19.63
CA LEU A 47 1.23 -2.64 -19.59
C LEU A 47 2.69 -3.09 -19.53
N GLY A 48 2.95 -4.38 -19.27
CA GLY A 48 4.32 -4.88 -19.08
C GLY A 48 4.95 -4.50 -17.73
N VAL A 49 4.13 -4.18 -16.73
CA VAL A 49 4.59 -3.71 -15.41
C VAL A 49 4.17 -4.66 -14.28
N PRO A 50 4.91 -4.69 -13.15
CA PRO A 50 4.53 -5.52 -12.02
C PRO A 50 3.21 -5.07 -11.37
N SER A 51 2.55 -6.02 -10.70
CA SER A 51 1.43 -5.72 -9.82
C SER A 51 1.58 -6.41 -8.47
N GLY A 52 0.95 -5.83 -7.44
CA GLY A 52 0.97 -6.45 -6.13
C GLY A 52 -0.11 -5.97 -5.18
N SER A 53 -0.29 -6.72 -4.09
CA SER A 53 -1.29 -6.47 -3.05
C SER A 53 -0.64 -6.39 -1.67
N HIS A 54 -1.44 -6.02 -0.67
CA HIS A 54 -1.13 -6.28 0.75
C HIS A 54 -1.33 -7.75 1.12
N LEU A 55 -2.05 -8.50 0.29
CA LEU A 55 -2.48 -9.86 0.57
C LEU A 55 -1.54 -10.81 -0.19
N CYS A 56 -0.77 -11.63 0.52
CA CYS A 56 0.19 -12.55 -0.09
C CYS A 56 -0.50 -13.65 -0.90
N ALA A 57 -1.03 -14.69 -0.24
CA ALA A 57 -1.66 -15.81 -0.94
C ALA A 57 -2.85 -15.40 -1.83
N PRO A 58 -3.77 -14.50 -1.41
CA PRO A 58 -4.85 -14.03 -2.29
C PRO A 58 -4.34 -13.24 -3.50
N GLY A 59 -3.31 -12.40 -3.34
CA GLY A 59 -2.74 -11.62 -4.44
C GLY A 59 -2.02 -12.52 -5.45
N ARG A 60 -1.21 -13.47 -4.95
CA ARG A 60 -0.55 -14.50 -5.78
C ARG A 60 -1.57 -15.34 -6.54
N ALA A 61 -2.63 -15.82 -5.87
CA ALA A 61 -3.70 -16.58 -6.51
C ALA A 61 -4.47 -15.77 -7.58
N ALA A 62 -4.55 -14.45 -7.43
CA ALA A 62 -5.14 -13.55 -8.42
C ALA A 62 -4.20 -13.21 -9.59
N GLY A 63 -2.99 -13.78 -9.64
CA GLY A 63 -2.04 -13.58 -10.73
C GLY A 63 -1.13 -12.35 -10.57
N GLN A 64 -1.06 -11.75 -9.38
CA GLN A 64 -0.11 -10.66 -9.14
C GLN A 64 1.31 -11.20 -8.99
N SER A 65 2.29 -10.38 -9.34
CA SER A 65 3.70 -10.76 -9.35
C SER A 65 4.41 -10.58 -8.01
N LEU A 66 3.84 -9.82 -7.06
CA LEU A 66 4.46 -9.58 -5.76
C LEU A 66 3.48 -9.24 -4.64
N THR A 67 3.94 -9.34 -3.40
CA THR A 67 3.30 -8.68 -2.24
C THR A 67 4.16 -7.52 -1.73
N THR A 68 3.53 -6.55 -1.04
CA THR A 68 4.26 -5.51 -0.30
C THR A 68 4.16 -5.72 1.21
N HIS A 69 5.20 -5.28 1.92
CA HIS A 69 5.36 -5.28 3.38
C HIS A 69 5.59 -6.64 4.05
N LEU A 70 5.27 -7.76 3.39
CA LEU A 70 5.10 -9.11 3.97
C LEU A 70 3.85 -9.19 4.85
N GLN A 71 3.82 -8.44 5.94
CA GLN A 71 2.64 -8.22 6.76
C GLN A 71 2.20 -6.77 6.61
N ALA A 72 1.04 -6.56 6.02
CA ALA A 72 0.44 -5.25 5.85
C ALA A 72 -0.89 -5.17 6.61
N THR A 73 -1.41 -3.95 6.78
CA THR A 73 -2.82 -3.80 7.14
C THR A 73 -3.67 -4.57 6.15
N GLN A 74 -4.60 -5.37 6.65
CA GLN A 74 -5.58 -6.08 5.85
C GLN A 74 -6.91 -6.19 6.60
N ARG A 75 -7.98 -6.54 5.89
CA ARG A 75 -9.34 -6.65 6.41
C ARG A 75 -9.93 -8.05 6.25
N LEU A 76 -9.13 -9.02 5.83
CA LEU A 76 -9.51 -10.42 5.83
C LEU A 76 -9.31 -10.99 7.24
N GLU A 77 -10.10 -12.01 7.56
CA GLU A 77 -10.01 -12.75 8.83
C GLU A 77 -8.87 -13.78 8.83
N PHE A 78 -8.20 -13.95 7.68
CA PHE A 78 -7.16 -14.95 7.45
C PHE A 78 -6.01 -14.36 6.61
N GLY A 79 -4.93 -15.12 6.46
CA GLY A 79 -3.79 -14.72 5.62
C GLY A 79 -2.85 -13.71 6.27
N HIS A 80 -2.82 -13.67 7.61
CA HIS A 80 -1.81 -12.94 8.36
C HIS A 80 -0.45 -13.59 8.15
N ALA A 81 0.51 -12.82 7.61
CA ALA A 81 1.81 -13.35 7.23
C ALA A 81 2.70 -13.72 8.43
N THR A 82 2.55 -13.00 9.54
CA THR A 82 3.37 -13.16 10.74
C THR A 82 2.52 -13.35 11.98
N THR A 83 3.03 -14.10 12.95
CA THR A 83 2.51 -14.11 14.31
C THR A 83 2.78 -12.77 15.02
N PRO A 84 2.19 -12.50 16.20
CA PRO A 84 2.52 -11.32 17.00
C PRO A 84 4.00 -11.21 17.37
N LEU A 85 4.72 -12.34 17.43
CA LEU A 85 6.17 -12.40 17.68
C LEU A 85 7.01 -12.28 16.39
N GLY A 86 6.40 -11.98 15.25
CA GLY A 86 7.11 -11.81 13.98
C GLY A 86 7.58 -13.12 13.31
N ARG A 87 7.07 -14.28 13.75
CA ARG A 87 7.38 -15.56 13.11
C ARG A 87 6.52 -15.80 11.89
N ILE A 88 7.09 -16.40 10.84
CA ILE A 88 6.36 -16.86 9.64
C ILE A 88 6.14 -18.37 9.70
N GLY A 89 5.06 -18.83 9.07
CA GLY A 89 4.80 -20.26 8.84
C GLY A 89 5.46 -20.78 7.56
N GLN A 90 5.53 -22.11 7.45
CA GLN A 90 6.05 -22.77 6.25
C GLN A 90 5.17 -22.51 5.01
N ASP A 91 3.85 -22.41 5.22
CA ASP A 91 2.87 -22.08 4.19
C ASP A 91 3.20 -20.75 3.49
N LEU A 92 3.61 -19.74 4.25
CA LEU A 92 4.04 -18.47 3.71
C LEU A 92 5.38 -18.59 2.98
N ALA A 93 6.37 -19.31 3.55
CA ALA A 93 7.65 -19.53 2.88
C ALA A 93 7.46 -20.20 1.51
N GLN A 94 6.51 -21.15 1.42
CA GLN A 94 6.17 -21.81 0.16
C GLN A 94 5.53 -20.88 -0.88
N GLN A 95 4.91 -19.75 -0.47
CA GLN A 95 4.43 -18.72 -1.41
C GLN A 95 5.56 -18.00 -2.15
N TYR A 96 6.84 -18.21 -1.81
CA TYR A 96 7.99 -17.59 -2.48
C TYR A 96 9.01 -18.62 -3.00
N ALA A 97 8.82 -19.90 -2.68
CA ALA A 97 9.84 -20.93 -2.87
C ALA A 97 10.21 -21.19 -4.34
N ASP A 98 9.31 -20.89 -5.28
CA ASP A 98 9.53 -21.06 -6.71
C ASP A 98 10.17 -19.84 -7.40
N GLY A 99 10.40 -18.74 -6.66
CA GLY A 99 11.00 -17.52 -7.20
C GLY A 99 10.12 -16.71 -8.16
N SER A 100 8.88 -17.14 -8.42
CA SER A 100 7.97 -16.46 -9.37
C SER A 100 7.19 -15.30 -8.76
N PHE A 101 7.18 -15.21 -7.43
CA PHE A 101 6.47 -14.20 -6.67
C PHE A 101 7.46 -13.41 -5.82
N ALA A 102 7.51 -12.09 -6.01
CA ALA A 102 8.45 -11.23 -5.30
C ALA A 102 7.85 -10.62 -4.02
N LEU A 103 8.74 -10.08 -3.19
CA LEU A 103 8.39 -9.39 -1.96
C LEU A 103 9.08 -8.02 -1.93
N ILE A 104 8.29 -6.96 -1.87
CA ILE A 104 8.79 -5.63 -1.50
C ILE A 104 8.70 -5.53 0.03
N VAL A 105 9.84 -5.64 0.71
CA VAL A 105 9.91 -5.65 2.16
C VAL A 105 9.84 -4.23 2.72
N THR A 106 8.94 -4.01 3.68
CA THR A 106 9.02 -2.88 4.62
C THR A 106 8.77 -3.43 6.02
N PRO A 107 9.80 -3.60 6.85
CA PRO A 107 9.64 -4.33 8.10
C PRO A 107 9.03 -3.43 9.17
N PHE A 108 7.70 -3.23 9.15
CA PHE A 108 7.02 -2.37 10.15
C PHE A 108 7.31 -2.80 11.58
N THR A 109 7.47 -4.11 11.83
CA THR A 109 7.84 -4.66 13.14
C THR A 109 9.25 -4.25 13.59
N ALA A 110 10.14 -3.87 12.67
CA ALA A 110 11.48 -3.37 13.01
C ALA A 110 11.45 -1.98 13.66
N GLN A 111 10.28 -1.32 13.77
CA GLN A 111 10.13 -0.09 14.55
C GLN A 111 10.60 -0.25 16.01
N ILE A 112 10.58 -1.46 16.57
CA ILE A 112 11.13 -1.73 17.91
C ILE A 112 12.64 -1.44 17.98
N LEU A 113 13.35 -1.57 16.86
CA LEU A 113 14.78 -1.27 16.77
C LEU A 113 15.06 0.23 16.85
N LEU A 114 14.07 1.11 16.68
CA LEU A 114 14.25 2.55 16.88
C LEU A 114 14.68 2.85 18.33
N ALA A 115 14.23 2.05 19.30
CA ALA A 115 14.66 2.19 20.70
C ALA A 115 16.13 1.78 20.92
N ALA A 116 16.73 1.02 19.99
CA ALA A 116 18.13 0.61 20.08
C ALA A 116 19.11 1.73 19.71
N ASP A 117 18.65 2.80 19.03
CA ASP A 117 19.46 4.01 18.79
C ASP A 117 18.66 5.29 19.10
N PRO A 118 18.61 5.71 20.39
CA PRO A 118 17.89 6.91 20.81
C PRO A 118 18.33 8.20 20.10
N ARG A 119 19.57 8.25 19.58
CA ARG A 119 20.11 9.41 18.86
C ARG A 119 19.35 9.70 17.57
N LEU A 120 18.59 8.73 17.06
CA LEU A 120 17.74 8.90 15.89
C LEU A 120 16.68 10.00 16.09
N ALA A 121 16.25 10.23 17.34
CA ALA A 121 15.32 11.31 17.67
C ALA A 121 15.90 12.71 17.38
N ASP A 122 17.21 12.87 17.55
CA ASP A 122 17.93 14.13 17.34
C ASP A 122 18.61 14.19 15.96
N ASP A 123 18.55 13.12 15.15
CA ASP A 123 19.22 13.06 13.86
C ASP A 123 18.66 14.13 12.91
N PRO A 124 19.51 15.03 12.36
CA PRO A 124 19.06 16.09 11.43
C PRO A 124 18.27 15.57 10.23
N ARG A 125 18.51 14.34 9.78
CA ARG A 125 17.76 13.72 8.68
C ARG A 125 16.33 13.37 9.08
N VAL A 126 16.11 13.04 10.36
CA VAL A 126 14.79 12.75 10.93
C VAL A 126 14.09 14.06 11.30
N THR A 127 14.73 14.92 12.08
CA THR A 127 14.14 16.18 12.57
C THR A 127 13.80 17.15 11.43
N ARG A 128 14.47 17.08 10.27
CA ARG A 128 14.15 17.90 9.10
C ARG A 128 12.86 17.52 8.38
N VAL A 129 12.45 16.26 8.43
CA VAL A 129 11.20 15.78 7.79
C VAL A 129 10.06 15.63 8.78
N MET A 130 10.38 15.56 10.07
CA MET A 130 9.38 15.66 11.13
C MET A 130 8.87 17.09 11.21
N PRO A 131 7.57 17.29 11.36
CA PRO A 131 7.06 18.63 11.59
C PRO A 131 7.62 19.17 12.92
N PRO A 132 7.72 20.50 13.08
CA PRO A 132 8.20 21.09 14.33
C PRO A 132 7.48 20.48 15.54
N SER A 133 8.21 20.19 16.61
CA SER A 133 7.63 19.65 17.84
C SER A 133 6.46 20.53 18.30
N GLY A 134 5.25 19.98 18.33
CA GLY A 134 4.02 20.71 18.65
C GLY A 134 3.05 20.86 17.47
N THR A 135 3.48 20.60 16.23
CA THR A 135 2.58 20.67 15.08
C THR A 135 1.65 19.46 15.06
N THR A 136 0.38 19.70 15.36
CA THR A 136 -0.65 18.67 15.24
C THR A 136 -0.91 18.32 13.76
N TRP A 137 -1.37 17.10 13.46
CA TRP A 137 -1.80 16.74 12.10
C TRP A 137 -2.83 17.71 11.50
N LEU A 138 -3.58 18.41 12.36
CA LEU A 138 -4.53 19.45 11.98
C LEU A 138 -3.83 20.69 11.39
N GLU A 139 -2.71 21.13 11.99
CA GLU A 139 -1.91 22.25 11.48
C GLU A 139 -1.23 21.91 10.15
N VAL A 140 -0.73 20.67 10.00
CA VAL A 140 -0.17 20.18 8.72
C VAL A 140 -1.26 20.17 7.63
N ALA A 141 -2.44 19.63 7.95
CA ALA A 141 -3.57 19.58 7.01
C ALA A 141 -4.11 20.98 6.65
N ASP A 142 -4.05 21.92 7.58
CA ASP A 142 -4.41 23.32 7.35
C ASP A 142 -3.39 24.02 6.45
N HIS A 143 -2.08 23.80 6.66
CA HIS A 143 -1.04 24.32 5.78
C HIS A 143 -1.16 23.78 4.35
N LEU A 144 -1.37 22.46 4.19
CA LEU A 144 -1.60 21.85 2.88
C LEU A 144 -2.88 22.35 2.20
N ARG A 145 -3.94 22.65 2.97
CA ARG A 145 -5.16 23.27 2.44
C ARG A 145 -4.95 24.71 1.98
N ARG A 146 -4.20 25.51 2.74
CA ARG A 146 -3.86 26.90 2.37
C ARG A 146 -2.94 26.98 1.15
N GLY A 147 -2.09 25.96 0.95
CA GLY A 147 -1.21 25.84 -0.22
C GLY A 147 -1.84 25.18 -1.45
N SER A 148 -3.00 24.53 -1.33
CA SER A 148 -3.65 23.89 -2.47
C SER A 148 -4.45 24.90 -3.30
N CYS A 149 -4.19 24.95 -4.60
CA CYS A 149 -4.88 25.81 -5.56
C CYS A 149 -6.38 25.46 -5.74
N CYS A 150 -6.84 24.37 -5.14
CA CYS A 150 -8.22 23.90 -5.24
C CYS A 150 -8.97 24.19 -3.94
N ARG A 151 -9.59 25.37 -3.85
CA ARG A 151 -10.66 25.57 -2.85
C ARG A 151 -11.83 24.67 -3.25
N PRO A 152 -12.34 23.79 -2.38
CA PRO A 152 -13.62 23.14 -2.65
C PRO A 152 -14.68 24.24 -2.73
N GLY A 153 -15.28 24.40 -3.90
CA GLY A 153 -16.30 25.42 -4.15
C GLY A 153 -17.42 25.32 -3.11
N THR A 154 -17.69 26.42 -2.42
CA THR A 154 -18.94 26.62 -1.71
C THR A 154 -19.96 27.13 -2.71
N ASP A 155 -20.49 26.24 -3.54
CA ASP A 155 -21.67 26.57 -4.34
C ASP A 155 -22.90 26.37 -3.44
N GLY A 156 -23.22 27.45 -2.73
CA GLY A 156 -24.58 27.72 -2.26
C GLY A 156 -25.34 28.42 -3.38
N GLY A 157 -26.43 27.79 -3.81
CA GLY A 157 -27.39 28.27 -4.81
C GLY A 157 -28.43 27.19 -5.04
#